data_AF-A0A496XLG1-F1
#
_entry.id   AF-A0A496XLG1-F1
#
_cell.length_a   1.000
_cell.length_b   1.000
_cell.length_c   1.000
_cell.angle_alpha   90.00
_cell.angle_beta   90.00
_cell.angle_gamma   90.00
#
_symmetry.space_group_name_H-M   'P 1'
#
loop_
_entity.id
_entity.type
_entity.pdbx_description
1 polymer ?
#
loop_
_entity_poly.entity_id
_entity_poly.type
_entity_poly.pdbx_seq_one_letter_code
_entity_poly.pdbx_strand_id
1 'polypeptide(L)'
;MIDKISRTSGRFMAFFLDMAIALNLYSVGHSLGLFHAPLERLSTFFIGVYVPFGDFFPFLIMILGTTWLFRLITTLYFGVSLSQMFMGIKSNGSFHGNRFKGALRTLAEIPSIILFPLLDLPLVLNKRTFKEFISGSKLEQKKGVLVRSMAFLPSFIILVSLASFWEIPFSPSIETKFGLISPEPNLDSKLKTKRYVSNNWSFETRSFLNENKYLLIPSYQIKKKGNKNRFIPELVIYDKKGKQVASMRPQRKVPLMQMMSEVKKYNPLFTIFYPQIGKELSSGKRYSKVDYSFKNQKYYGFGPGLKEEIILYVQNALELYPKRPLTYVLSNGPFFKSSLTFRKEILNHFDIWVKQVKMKRLGDMTFLVGSTPRDKNIFGQKGVSESFIGLGTGKGQNIHFNWPNSTSFKKEFLTSFFSYAKWYVEFNNIFEFPREISAFSPFTILDYYVNDETNLSQKELLQSYVIKSFSTLTKEALLLEDHLYQDVLVEAMDRLIYVARLKNNIKNNYFPASFLNELKGLKYSLEVNNLAAN
;
A
#
# COMPACT_ATOMS: atom_id res chain seq x y z
N MET A 1 17.18 -14.84 51.00
CA MET A 1 16.87 -13.73 50.06
C MET A 1 16.34 -14.24 48.73
N ILE A 2 17.02 -15.21 48.08
CA ILE A 2 16.62 -15.84 46.81
C ILE A 2 15.20 -16.44 46.84
N ASP A 3 14.84 -17.18 47.90
CA ASP A 3 13.49 -17.74 48.07
C ASP A 3 12.38 -16.68 48.19
N LYS A 4 12.71 -15.50 48.75
CA LYS A 4 11.75 -14.39 48.92
C LYS A 4 11.50 -13.72 47.56
N ILE A 5 12.58 -13.47 46.80
CA ILE A 5 12.54 -12.96 45.42
C ILE A 5 11.77 -13.92 44.50
N SER A 6 12.00 -15.23 44.64
CA SER A 6 11.33 -16.27 43.86
C SER A 6 9.81 -16.33 44.08
N ARG A 7 9.32 -16.01 45.27
CA ARG A 7 7.88 -16.06 45.57
C ARG A 7 7.15 -14.88 44.96
N THR A 8 7.68 -13.67 45.14
CA THR A 8 7.08 -12.46 44.57
C THR A 8 7.10 -12.50 43.05
N SER A 9 8.22 -12.92 42.44
CA SER A 9 8.35 -12.99 40.98
C SER A 9 7.32 -13.92 40.34
N GLY A 10 7.02 -15.07 40.94
CA GLY A 10 6.06 -16.03 40.39
C GLY A 10 4.62 -15.51 40.29
N ARG A 11 4.15 -14.68 41.24
CA ARG A 11 2.78 -14.12 41.17
C ARG A 11 2.67 -13.00 40.13
N PHE A 12 3.70 -12.18 40.03
CA PHE A 12 3.81 -11.17 38.96
C PHE A 12 3.81 -11.85 37.60
N MET A 13 4.61 -12.90 37.42
CA MET A 13 4.67 -13.64 36.17
C MET A 13 3.34 -14.30 35.81
N ALA A 14 2.60 -14.81 36.79
CA ALA A 14 1.26 -15.36 36.56
C ALA A 14 0.29 -14.28 36.04
N PHE A 15 0.34 -13.06 36.62
CA PHE A 15 -0.46 -11.94 36.12
C PHE A 15 -0.09 -11.57 34.68
N PHE A 16 1.20 -11.44 34.37
CA PHE A 16 1.64 -11.15 33.01
C PHE A 16 1.22 -12.24 32.01
N LEU A 17 1.20 -13.53 32.41
CA LEU A 17 0.65 -14.56 31.53
C LEU A 17 -0.85 -14.40 31.31
N ASP A 18 -1.63 -14.20 32.36
CA ASP A 18 -3.07 -13.98 32.21
C ASP A 18 -3.31 -12.78 31.27
N MET A 19 -2.49 -11.73 31.40
CA MET A 19 -2.53 -10.55 30.53
C MET A 19 -2.16 -10.88 29.08
N ALA A 20 -1.20 -11.76 28.82
CA ALA A 20 -0.89 -12.17 27.45
C ALA A 20 -1.91 -13.13 26.85
N ILE A 21 -2.48 -14.05 27.64
CA ILE A 21 -3.61 -14.86 27.17
C ILE A 21 -4.78 -13.94 26.85
N ALA A 22 -5.07 -12.97 27.71
CA ALA A 22 -6.08 -11.96 27.47
C ALA A 22 -5.76 -11.07 26.26
N LEU A 23 -4.49 -10.72 26.00
CA LEU A 23 -4.08 -10.01 24.80
C LEU A 23 -4.33 -10.84 23.54
N ASN A 24 -4.10 -12.15 23.59
CA ASN A 24 -4.43 -13.07 22.50
C ASN A 24 -5.94 -13.17 22.28
N LEU A 25 -6.72 -13.34 23.35
CA LEU A 25 -8.19 -13.36 23.30
C LEU A 25 -8.74 -12.03 22.78
N TYR A 26 -8.17 -10.91 23.23
CA TYR A 26 -8.50 -9.58 22.74
C TYR A 26 -8.17 -9.46 21.26
N SER A 27 -6.97 -9.86 20.83
CA SER A 27 -6.56 -9.83 19.43
C SER A 27 -7.51 -10.63 18.54
N VAL A 28 -7.88 -11.85 18.95
CA VAL A 28 -8.84 -12.69 18.21
C VAL A 28 -10.23 -12.05 18.21
N GLY A 29 -10.76 -11.63 19.35
CA GLY A 29 -12.07 -10.99 19.41
C GLY A 29 -12.14 -9.67 18.65
N HIS A 30 -11.03 -8.91 18.64
CA HIS A 30 -10.89 -7.67 17.89
C HIS A 30 -10.82 -7.97 16.38
N SER A 31 -10.14 -9.04 15.98
CA SER A 31 -10.14 -9.51 14.60
C SER A 31 -11.53 -9.95 14.15
N LEU A 32 -12.37 -10.47 15.04
CA LEU A 32 -13.79 -10.75 14.78
C LEU A 32 -14.70 -9.50 14.86
N GLY A 33 -14.16 -8.34 15.22
CA GLY A 33 -14.90 -7.07 15.34
C GLY A 33 -15.68 -6.90 16.65
N LEU A 34 -15.57 -7.82 17.61
CA LEU A 34 -16.28 -7.79 18.90
C LEU A 34 -15.91 -6.55 19.75
N PHE A 35 -14.68 -6.06 19.60
CA PHE A 35 -14.15 -4.96 20.40
C PHE A 35 -14.11 -3.61 19.68
N HIS A 36 -14.53 -3.51 18.41
CA HIS A 36 -14.48 -2.24 17.67
C HIS A 36 -15.38 -1.17 18.30
N ALA A 37 -16.67 -1.45 18.50
CA ALA A 37 -17.61 -0.47 19.04
C ALA A 37 -17.29 -0.05 20.50
N PRO A 38 -16.93 -0.98 21.41
CA PRO A 38 -16.44 -0.59 22.74
C PRO A 38 -15.19 0.28 22.70
N LEU A 39 -14.21 -0.08 21.85
CA LEU A 39 -12.97 0.67 21.71
C LEU A 39 -13.25 2.08 21.17
N GLU A 40 -14.07 2.22 20.14
CA GLU A 40 -14.44 3.50 19.54
C GLU A 40 -15.17 4.42 20.55
N ARG A 41 -16.09 3.87 21.36
CA ARG A 41 -16.75 4.62 22.43
C ARG A 41 -15.76 5.11 23.49
N LEU A 42 -14.83 4.25 23.90
CA LEU A 42 -13.77 4.65 24.84
C LEU A 42 -12.85 5.69 24.22
N SER A 43 -12.40 5.51 22.97
CA SER A 43 -11.58 6.49 22.26
C SER A 43 -12.28 7.84 22.20
N THR A 44 -13.58 7.88 21.87
CA THR A 44 -14.36 9.13 21.83
C THR A 44 -14.42 9.82 23.20
N PHE A 45 -14.61 9.04 24.27
CA PHE A 45 -14.57 9.56 25.64
C PHE A 45 -13.21 10.18 25.99
N PHE A 46 -12.11 9.52 25.65
CA PHE A 46 -10.76 10.02 25.94
C PHE A 46 -10.29 11.15 25.03
N ILE A 47 -10.77 11.24 23.79
CA ILE A 47 -10.51 12.37 22.89
C ILE A 47 -11.01 13.69 23.52
N GLY A 48 -12.12 13.65 24.26
CA GLY A 48 -12.64 14.82 24.99
C GLY A 48 -11.77 15.28 26.18
N VAL A 49 -10.80 14.46 26.62
CA VAL A 49 -10.01 14.67 27.85
C VAL A 49 -8.53 15.01 27.54
N TYR A 50 -8.18 15.25 26.27
CA TYR A 50 -6.84 15.71 25.84
C TYR A 50 -5.70 14.72 26.13
N VAL A 51 -5.33 13.88 25.15
CA VAL A 51 -4.16 13.01 25.33
C VAL A 51 -3.35 12.79 24.04
N PRO A 52 -2.01 13.02 24.05
CA PRO A 52 -1.10 12.74 22.92
C PRO A 52 -0.91 11.23 22.62
N PHE A 53 -1.55 10.34 23.38
CA PHE A 53 -1.38 8.89 23.34
C PHE A 53 -2.46 8.16 22.52
N GLY A 54 -3.43 8.88 21.93
CA GLY A 54 -4.42 8.31 20.99
C GLY A 54 -5.19 7.12 21.55
N ASP A 55 -5.30 6.04 20.77
CA ASP A 55 -6.06 4.83 21.11
C ASP A 55 -5.39 3.94 22.17
N PHE A 56 -4.20 4.31 22.68
CA PHE A 56 -3.44 3.51 23.64
C PHE A 56 -4.16 3.29 24.98
N PHE A 57 -4.75 4.34 25.56
CA PHE A 57 -5.47 4.22 26.84
C PHE A 57 -6.76 3.40 26.73
N PRO A 58 -7.64 3.67 25.74
CA PRO A 58 -8.76 2.77 25.44
C PRO A 58 -8.33 1.32 25.29
N PHE A 59 -7.25 1.08 24.55
CA PHE A 59 -6.69 -0.25 24.35
C PHE A 59 -6.22 -0.89 25.66
N LEU A 60 -5.46 -0.16 26.48
CA LEU A 60 -4.97 -0.64 27.78
C LEU A 60 -6.13 -1.02 28.70
N ILE A 61 -7.18 -0.20 28.78
CA ILE A 61 -8.38 -0.49 29.57
C ILE A 61 -9.06 -1.76 29.06
N MET A 62 -9.17 -1.94 27.74
CA MET A 62 -9.76 -3.14 27.16
C MET A 62 -8.95 -4.40 27.45
N ILE A 63 -7.62 -4.35 27.36
CA ILE A 63 -6.76 -5.48 27.74
C ILE A 63 -6.91 -5.80 29.22
N LEU A 64 -6.86 -4.79 30.09
CA LEU A 64 -6.98 -4.98 31.54
C LEU A 64 -8.35 -5.55 31.91
N GLY A 65 -9.43 -5.06 31.29
CA GLY A 65 -10.78 -5.62 31.44
C GLY A 65 -10.88 -7.06 30.94
N THR A 66 -10.28 -7.37 29.79
CA THR A 66 -10.22 -8.75 29.25
C THR A 66 -9.41 -9.67 30.16
N THR A 67 -8.30 -9.17 30.72
CA THR A 67 -7.45 -9.87 31.69
C THR A 67 -8.22 -10.18 32.96
N TRP A 68 -8.94 -9.19 33.48
CA TRP A 68 -9.77 -9.34 34.66
C TRP A 68 -10.89 -10.36 34.43
N LEU A 69 -11.61 -10.27 33.31
CA LEU A 69 -12.68 -11.20 32.96
C LEU A 69 -12.15 -12.63 32.79
N PHE A 70 -11.02 -12.79 32.09
CA PHE A 70 -10.35 -14.08 31.93
C PHE A 70 -9.93 -14.67 33.28
N ARG A 71 -9.33 -13.87 34.16
CA ARG A 71 -8.97 -14.29 35.52
C ARG A 71 -10.19 -14.68 36.34
N LEU A 72 -11.29 -13.93 36.23
CA LEU A 72 -12.53 -14.22 36.95
C LEU A 72 -13.11 -15.57 36.52
N ILE A 73 -13.27 -15.78 35.21
CA ILE A 73 -13.77 -17.04 34.64
C ILE A 73 -12.88 -18.20 35.06
N THR A 74 -11.56 -18.10 34.83
CA THR A 74 -10.64 -19.20 35.16
C THR A 74 -10.59 -19.49 36.66
N THR A 75 -10.68 -18.46 37.50
CA THR A 75 -10.73 -18.63 38.97
C THR A 75 -12.04 -19.27 39.43
N LEU A 76 -13.17 -18.99 38.78
CA LEU A 76 -14.44 -19.67 39.07
C LEU A 76 -14.36 -21.17 38.76
N TYR A 77 -13.68 -21.56 37.67
CA TYR A 77 -13.49 -22.98 37.32
C TYR A 77 -12.45 -23.68 38.21
N PHE A 78 -11.28 -23.07 38.40
CA PHE A 78 -10.10 -23.74 38.99
C PHE A 78 -9.79 -23.32 40.44
N GLY A 79 -10.50 -22.35 41.01
CA GLY A 79 -10.22 -21.78 42.35
C GLY A 79 -9.04 -20.81 42.39
N VAL A 80 -8.26 -20.71 41.32
CA VAL A 80 -7.18 -19.75 41.07
C VAL A 80 -7.15 -19.43 39.57
N SER A 81 -6.53 -18.33 39.15
CA SER A 81 -6.41 -18.01 37.73
C SER A 81 -5.60 -19.09 37.00
N LEU A 82 -5.86 -19.32 35.72
CA LEU A 82 -5.20 -20.38 34.94
C LEU A 82 -3.67 -20.31 35.03
N SER A 83 -3.10 -19.11 34.95
CA SER A 83 -1.64 -18.92 35.05
C SER A 83 -1.08 -19.25 36.43
N GLN A 84 -1.81 -18.90 37.49
CA GLN A 84 -1.46 -19.26 38.87
C GLN A 84 -1.46 -20.77 39.06
N MET A 85 -2.43 -21.47 38.46
CA MET A 85 -2.50 -22.94 38.49
C MET A 85 -1.26 -23.58 37.85
N PHE A 86 -0.87 -23.15 36.64
CA PHE A 86 0.32 -23.66 35.95
C PHE A 86 1.62 -23.38 36.72
N MET A 87 1.71 -22.22 37.39
CA MET A 87 2.83 -21.90 38.26
C MET A 87 2.81 -22.64 39.61
N GLY A 88 1.81 -23.50 39.85
CA GLY A 88 1.70 -24.31 41.06
C GLY A 88 1.27 -23.53 42.30
N ILE A 89 0.64 -22.36 42.10
CA ILE A 89 0.09 -21.53 43.16
C ILE A 89 -1.29 -22.10 43.52
N LYS A 90 -1.54 -22.34 44.81
CA LYS A 90 -2.81 -22.89 45.29
C LYS A 90 -3.45 -21.97 46.33
N SER A 91 -4.78 -22.03 46.43
CA SER A 91 -5.54 -21.43 47.53
C SER A 91 -5.67 -22.43 48.66
N ASN A 92 -5.59 -21.95 49.90
CA ASN A 92 -5.75 -22.79 51.09
C ASN A 92 -7.25 -22.88 51.46
N GLY A 93 -7.84 -24.09 51.41
CA GLY A 93 -9.26 -24.33 51.68
C GLY A 93 -9.89 -25.46 50.85
N SER A 94 -11.20 -25.69 51.05
CA SER A 94 -11.99 -26.65 50.27
C SER A 94 -12.18 -26.22 48.82
N PHE A 95 -12.39 -27.18 47.92
CA PHE A 95 -12.46 -26.94 46.48
C PHE A 95 -13.51 -25.88 46.09
N HIS A 96 -14.73 -25.99 46.62
CA HIS A 96 -15.81 -25.01 46.36
C HIS A 96 -15.56 -23.67 47.05
N GLY A 97 -15.05 -23.67 48.29
CA GLY A 97 -14.72 -22.45 49.02
C GLY A 97 -13.64 -21.61 48.33
N ASN A 98 -12.64 -22.27 47.73
CA ASN A 98 -11.58 -21.61 46.98
C ASN A 98 -12.09 -20.90 45.72
N ARG A 99 -13.13 -21.43 45.05
CA ARG A 99 -13.74 -20.79 43.87
C ARG A 99 -14.46 -19.50 44.24
N PHE A 100 -15.28 -19.54 45.28
CA PHE A 100 -16.03 -18.36 45.74
C PHE A 100 -15.09 -17.27 46.27
N LYS A 101 -14.17 -17.64 47.16
CA LYS A 101 -13.16 -16.72 47.71
C LYS A 101 -12.22 -16.20 46.63
N GLY A 102 -11.84 -17.05 45.67
CA GLY A 102 -11.04 -16.67 44.53
C GLY A 102 -11.76 -15.66 43.62
N ALA A 103 -13.05 -15.87 43.33
CA ALA A 103 -13.85 -14.93 42.55
C ALA A 103 -13.98 -13.58 43.25
N LEU A 104 -14.30 -13.57 44.55
CA LEU A 104 -14.32 -12.34 45.37
C LEU A 104 -12.97 -11.62 45.34
N ARG A 105 -11.86 -12.36 45.40
CA ARG A 105 -10.52 -11.77 45.28
C ARG A 105 -10.34 -11.08 43.93
N THR A 106 -10.75 -11.72 42.83
CA THR A 106 -10.65 -11.13 41.49
C THR A 106 -11.58 -9.92 41.34
N LEU A 107 -12.78 -9.92 41.93
CA LEU A 107 -13.63 -8.73 41.97
C LEU A 107 -12.93 -7.57 42.72
N ALA A 108 -12.27 -7.86 43.83
CA ALA A 108 -11.43 -6.91 44.57
C ALA A 108 -10.15 -6.49 43.83
N GLU A 109 -9.82 -7.12 42.69
CA GLU A 109 -8.72 -6.68 41.83
C GLU A 109 -9.05 -5.44 41.01
N ILE A 110 -10.32 -5.05 40.80
CA ILE A 110 -10.67 -3.89 39.96
C ILE A 110 -9.94 -2.59 40.38
N PRO A 111 -9.99 -2.14 41.66
CA PRO A 111 -9.21 -0.99 42.10
C PRO A 111 -7.70 -1.24 42.04
N SER A 112 -7.30 -2.49 42.24
CA SER A 112 -5.89 -2.92 42.23
C SER A 112 -5.29 -2.91 40.83
N ILE A 113 -6.08 -3.11 39.78
CA ILE A 113 -5.64 -3.10 38.38
C ILE A 113 -5.23 -1.68 37.94
N ILE A 114 -5.91 -0.66 38.46
CA ILE A 114 -5.63 0.75 38.17
C ILE A 114 -4.45 1.25 39.02
N LEU A 115 -4.34 0.80 40.27
CA LEU A 115 -3.32 1.21 41.25
C LEU A 115 -2.23 0.15 41.46
N PHE A 116 -1.95 -0.64 40.41
CA PHE A 116 -1.22 -1.91 40.45
C PHE A 116 0.10 -1.94 41.22
N PRO A 117 0.96 -0.88 41.21
CA PRO A 117 2.17 -0.91 42.02
C PRO A 117 1.91 -0.75 43.52
N LEU A 118 0.89 0.02 43.92
CA LEU A 118 0.68 0.46 45.31
C LEU A 118 -0.03 -0.59 46.16
N LEU A 119 -1.07 -1.23 45.61
CA LEU A 119 -1.93 -2.16 46.37
C LEU A 119 -1.39 -3.59 46.46
N ASP A 120 -0.50 -3.98 45.53
CA ASP A 120 0.20 -5.27 45.54
C ASP A 120 1.64 -5.15 46.10
N LEU A 121 2.07 -3.98 46.58
CA LEU A 121 3.37 -3.77 47.24
C LEU A 121 3.58 -4.59 48.54
N PRO A 122 2.55 -4.83 49.39
CA PRO A 122 2.67 -5.69 50.58
C PRO A 122 3.13 -7.12 50.27
N LEU A 123 2.99 -7.55 49.01
CA LEU A 123 3.39 -8.86 48.51
C LEU A 123 4.92 -9.01 48.48
N VAL A 124 5.68 -7.94 48.23
CA VAL A 124 7.15 -7.90 48.34
C VAL A 124 7.59 -8.18 49.78
N LEU A 125 6.77 -7.76 50.75
CA LEU A 125 7.01 -7.92 52.18
C LEU A 125 6.47 -9.24 52.75
N ASN A 126 5.99 -10.17 51.91
CA ASN A 126 5.37 -11.44 52.32
C ASN A 126 4.10 -11.26 53.18
N LYS A 127 3.44 -10.10 53.11
CA LYS A 127 2.17 -9.83 53.79
C LYS A 127 0.99 -10.17 52.88
N ARG A 128 -0.20 -10.37 53.47
CA ARG A 128 -1.44 -10.52 52.71
C ARG A 128 -1.68 -9.26 51.89
N THR A 129 -2.03 -9.42 50.62
CA THR A 129 -2.45 -8.31 49.75
C THR A 129 -3.81 -7.76 50.16
N PHE A 130 -4.13 -6.54 49.74
CA PHE A 130 -5.44 -5.93 49.97
C PHE A 130 -6.59 -6.84 49.51
N LYS A 131 -6.45 -7.44 48.32
CA LYS A 131 -7.40 -8.41 47.75
C LYS A 131 -7.48 -9.72 48.54
N GLU A 132 -6.37 -10.25 49.05
CA GLU A 132 -6.36 -11.44 49.93
C GLU A 132 -7.02 -11.15 51.28
N PHE A 133 -6.84 -9.92 51.80
CA PHE A 133 -7.49 -9.47 53.03
C PHE A 133 -9.01 -9.40 52.86
N ILE A 134 -9.50 -8.71 51.82
CA ILE A 134 -10.94 -8.59 51.55
C ILE A 134 -11.59 -9.94 51.26
N SER A 135 -10.93 -10.80 50.46
CA SER A 135 -11.51 -12.10 50.07
C SER A 135 -11.38 -13.18 51.15
N GLY A 136 -10.62 -12.94 52.22
CA GLY A 136 -10.28 -13.98 53.19
C GLY A 136 -9.56 -15.18 52.57
N SER A 137 -8.86 -14.99 51.45
CA SER A 137 -8.11 -16.03 50.74
C SER A 137 -6.61 -15.88 50.99
N LYS A 138 -5.88 -17.00 51.07
CA LYS A 138 -4.41 -17.01 51.18
C LYS A 138 -3.84 -17.86 50.06
N LEU A 139 -3.00 -17.26 49.22
CA LEU A 139 -2.27 -17.99 48.19
C LEU A 139 -0.99 -18.59 48.77
N GLU A 140 -0.71 -19.84 48.41
CA GLU A 140 0.50 -20.56 48.78
C GLU A 140 1.27 -20.97 47.52
N GLN A 141 2.60 -20.85 47.57
CA GLN A 141 3.51 -21.20 46.48
C GLN A 141 4.35 -22.42 46.87
N LYS A 142 4.39 -23.42 45.98
CA LYS A 142 5.27 -24.59 46.12
C LYS A 142 6.73 -24.26 45.75
N LYS A 143 7.67 -25.11 46.17
CA LYS A 143 9.08 -25.03 45.73
C LYS A 143 9.19 -25.28 44.22
N GLY A 144 10.10 -24.58 43.52
CA GLY A 144 10.37 -24.76 42.08
C GLY A 144 9.63 -23.81 41.12
N VAL A 145 8.99 -22.74 41.62
CA VAL A 145 8.29 -21.75 40.80
C VAL A 145 9.22 -21.07 39.79
N LEU A 146 10.46 -20.76 40.18
CA LEU A 146 11.42 -20.05 39.33
C LEU A 146 11.79 -20.87 38.07
N VAL A 147 11.98 -22.18 38.20
CA VAL A 147 12.24 -23.10 37.08
C VAL A 147 11.01 -23.19 36.16
N ARG A 148 9.81 -23.26 36.74
CA ARG A 148 8.55 -23.23 35.96
C ARG A 148 8.32 -21.89 35.26
N SER A 149 8.73 -20.78 35.86
CA SER A 149 8.67 -19.45 35.27
C SER A 149 9.71 -19.26 34.14
N MET A 150 10.89 -19.87 34.24
CA MET A 150 11.92 -19.80 33.18
C MET A 150 11.58 -20.67 31.97
N ALA A 151 11.04 -21.88 32.17
CA ALA A 151 10.58 -22.76 31.08
C ALA A 151 9.43 -22.14 30.25
N PHE A 152 8.89 -21.02 30.70
CA PHE A 152 7.62 -20.48 30.29
C PHE A 152 7.70 -19.16 29.54
N LEU A 153 8.80 -18.40 29.69
CA LEU A 153 9.07 -17.27 28.80
C LEU A 153 8.98 -17.67 27.30
N PRO A 154 9.49 -18.86 26.88
CA PRO A 154 9.27 -19.36 25.53
C PRO A 154 7.79 -19.67 25.24
N SER A 155 7.04 -20.27 26.16
CA SER A 155 5.61 -20.58 25.99
C SER A 155 4.75 -19.32 25.85
N PHE A 156 5.06 -18.27 26.60
CA PHE A 156 4.45 -16.95 26.49
C PHE A 156 4.69 -16.34 25.11
N ILE A 157 5.95 -16.37 24.65
CA ILE A 157 6.33 -15.90 23.31
C ILE A 157 5.61 -16.68 22.22
N ILE A 158 5.53 -18.02 22.36
CA ILE A 158 4.80 -18.89 21.43
C ILE A 158 3.30 -18.57 21.43
N LEU A 159 2.67 -18.39 22.61
CA LEU A 159 1.25 -18.07 22.71
C LEU A 159 0.91 -16.73 22.07
N VAL A 160 1.68 -15.67 22.36
CA VAL A 160 1.54 -14.35 21.72
C VAL A 160 1.75 -14.44 20.21
N SER A 161 2.66 -15.32 19.77
CA SER A 161 2.88 -15.57 18.34
C SER A 161 1.78 -16.41 17.71
N LEU A 162 1.11 -17.31 18.44
CA LEU A 162 0.10 -18.25 17.90
C LEU A 162 -1.22 -17.57 17.52
N ALA A 163 -1.68 -16.57 18.27
CA ALA A 163 -2.87 -15.80 17.86
C ALA A 163 -2.68 -15.11 16.50
N SER A 164 -1.42 -14.86 16.14
CA SER A 164 -1.03 -14.28 14.85
C SER A 164 -1.21 -15.26 13.68
N PHE A 165 -1.15 -16.58 13.91
CA PHE A 165 -1.14 -17.59 12.85
C PHE A 165 -2.52 -17.94 12.30
N TRP A 166 -3.62 -17.64 13.01
CA TRP A 166 -4.96 -18.06 12.58
C TRP A 166 -5.39 -17.46 11.23
N GLU A 167 -4.85 -16.30 10.84
CA GLU A 167 -5.22 -15.58 9.62
C GLU A 167 -4.18 -15.69 8.48
N ILE A 168 -2.99 -16.24 8.74
CA ILE A 168 -1.86 -16.30 7.80
C ILE A 168 -1.96 -17.40 6.70
N PRO A 169 -2.52 -18.61 6.92
CA PRO A 169 -2.32 -19.74 5.99
C PRO A 169 -3.00 -19.58 4.62
N PHE A 170 -3.81 -18.55 4.41
CA PHE A 170 -4.54 -18.32 3.15
C PHE A 170 -3.95 -17.22 2.26
N SER A 171 -2.80 -16.63 2.63
CA SER A 171 -2.19 -15.59 1.80
C SER A 171 -1.30 -16.21 0.70
N PRO A 172 -1.50 -15.87 -0.59
CA PRO A 172 -0.64 -16.37 -1.66
C PRO A 172 0.82 -15.98 -1.40
N SER A 173 1.73 -16.93 -1.58
CA SER A 173 3.17 -16.68 -1.45
C SER A 173 3.62 -15.70 -2.53
N ILE A 174 4.12 -14.54 -2.12
CA ILE A 174 4.66 -13.52 -3.01
C ILE A 174 6.14 -13.41 -2.71
N GLU A 175 6.96 -13.40 -3.76
CA GLU A 175 8.39 -13.15 -3.62
C GLU A 175 8.62 -11.65 -3.43
N THR A 176 9.10 -11.25 -2.25
CA THR A 176 9.47 -9.86 -1.96
C THR A 176 10.97 -9.65 -2.20
N LYS A 177 11.32 -8.63 -2.98
CA LYS A 177 12.71 -8.15 -3.14
C LYS A 177 12.79 -6.67 -2.82
N PHE A 178 12.76 -6.36 -1.53
CA PHE A 178 12.87 -4.98 -1.07
C PHE A 178 14.34 -4.59 -0.95
N GLY A 179 14.83 -3.99 -2.04
CA GLY A 179 15.99 -3.10 -2.06
C GLY A 179 15.60 -1.89 -2.88
N LEU A 180 15.99 -0.69 -2.45
CA LEU A 180 15.79 0.52 -3.24
C LEU A 180 16.66 0.45 -4.49
N ILE A 181 16.10 -0.07 -5.58
CA ILE A 181 16.76 -0.05 -6.88
C ILE A 181 16.54 1.36 -7.43
N SER A 182 17.49 2.25 -7.18
CA SER A 182 17.56 3.53 -7.86
C SER A 182 18.14 3.29 -9.25
N PRO A 183 17.45 3.67 -10.34
CA PRO A 183 18.11 3.86 -11.61
C PRO A 183 19.01 5.08 -11.43
N GLU A 184 20.26 4.90 -11.00
CA GLU A 184 21.22 5.99 -11.04
C GLU A 184 21.54 6.31 -12.50
N PRO A 185 21.24 7.52 -12.98
CA PRO A 185 21.71 7.95 -14.27
C PRO A 185 23.22 8.18 -14.17
N ASN A 186 24.02 7.33 -14.82
CA ASN A 186 25.41 7.68 -15.12
C ASN A 186 25.36 8.58 -16.35
N LEU A 187 25.34 9.91 -16.15
CA LEU A 187 25.02 10.84 -17.23
C LEU A 187 26.09 11.92 -17.40
N ASP A 188 26.62 11.93 -18.61
CA ASP A 188 27.50 12.95 -19.15
C ASP A 188 26.69 14.21 -19.46
N SER A 189 27.10 15.36 -18.92
CA SER A 189 26.37 16.64 -18.91
C SER A 189 26.04 17.24 -20.30
N LYS A 190 26.47 16.59 -21.39
CA LYS A 190 26.39 17.09 -22.77
C LYS A 190 25.22 16.53 -23.59
N LEU A 191 24.44 15.59 -23.08
CA LEU A 191 23.37 14.97 -23.87
C LEU A 191 22.16 15.91 -24.00
N LYS A 192 21.64 16.03 -25.23
CA LYS A 192 20.41 16.79 -25.51
C LYS A 192 19.22 16.11 -24.81
N THR A 193 18.42 16.90 -24.09
CA THR A 193 17.20 16.41 -23.41
C THR A 193 15.96 16.92 -24.09
N LYS A 194 14.94 16.08 -24.21
CA LYS A 194 13.57 16.50 -24.53
C LYS A 194 12.71 16.49 -23.28
N ARG A 195 11.90 17.55 -23.12
CA ARG A 195 10.91 17.66 -22.04
C ARG A 195 9.63 16.93 -22.45
N TYR A 196 9.13 16.09 -21.55
CA TYR A 196 7.83 15.41 -21.68
C TYR A 196 6.98 15.73 -20.46
N VAL A 197 5.73 16.10 -20.68
CA VAL A 197 4.75 16.40 -19.64
C VAL A 197 3.48 15.62 -19.90
N SER A 198 2.80 15.16 -18.84
CA SER A 198 1.49 14.55 -18.99
C SER A 198 0.57 14.76 -17.79
N ASN A 199 -0.66 15.20 -18.08
CA ASN A 199 -1.75 15.30 -17.12
C ASN A 199 -2.31 13.91 -16.74
N ASN A 200 -2.47 13.00 -17.71
CA ASN A 200 -3.03 11.66 -17.45
C ASN A 200 -2.16 10.79 -16.51
N TRP A 201 -0.84 10.91 -16.63
CA TRP A 201 0.10 10.22 -15.73
C TRP A 201 0.58 11.11 -14.57
N SER A 202 0.28 12.41 -14.61
CA SER A 202 0.64 13.40 -13.60
C SER A 202 2.16 13.49 -13.36
N PHE A 203 2.96 13.63 -14.42
CA PHE A 203 4.41 13.83 -14.31
C PHE A 203 4.96 14.82 -15.33
N GLU A 204 6.15 15.33 -15.02
CA GLU A 204 7.07 15.97 -15.95
C GLU A 204 8.40 15.22 -15.92
N THR A 205 9.03 15.00 -17.07
CA THR A 205 10.39 14.43 -17.12
C THR A 205 11.22 15.13 -18.19
N ARG A 206 12.52 15.25 -17.92
CA ARG A 206 13.53 15.55 -18.93
C ARG A 206 14.22 14.24 -19.27
N SER A 207 14.06 13.83 -20.51
CA SER A 207 14.45 12.51 -20.93
C SER A 207 15.58 12.58 -21.96
N PHE A 208 16.50 11.64 -21.79
CA PHE A 208 17.61 11.36 -22.70
C PHE A 208 17.35 10.04 -23.41
N LEU A 209 16.09 9.75 -23.78
CA LEU A 209 15.80 8.65 -24.70
C LEU A 209 16.84 8.76 -25.81
N ASN A 210 17.69 7.73 -25.98
CA ASN A 210 18.65 7.66 -27.06
C ASN A 210 17.93 8.11 -28.32
N GLU A 211 18.22 9.31 -28.85
CA GLU A 211 17.26 10.12 -29.62
C GLU A 211 16.69 9.38 -30.84
N ASN A 212 17.35 8.30 -31.26
CA ASN A 212 16.95 7.44 -32.37
C ASN A 212 16.60 5.98 -32.00
N LYS A 213 16.74 5.53 -30.74
CA LYS A 213 16.48 4.13 -30.36
C LYS A 213 15.01 3.88 -30.05
N TYR A 214 14.38 4.76 -29.26
CA TYR A 214 13.02 4.55 -28.75
C TYR A 214 12.04 5.48 -29.41
N LEU A 215 10.97 4.92 -29.98
CA LEU A 215 9.83 5.66 -30.48
C LEU A 215 8.68 5.62 -29.49
N LEU A 216 8.05 6.78 -29.32
CA LEU A 216 6.91 6.98 -28.45
C LEU A 216 5.67 7.21 -29.32
N ILE A 217 4.78 6.22 -29.37
CA ILE A 217 3.63 6.20 -30.27
C ILE A 217 2.35 6.34 -29.43
N PRO A 218 1.57 7.41 -29.59
CA PRO A 218 0.36 7.62 -28.81
C PRO A 218 -0.77 6.73 -29.33
N SER A 219 -1.49 6.08 -28.43
CA SER A 219 -2.61 5.17 -28.72
C SER A 219 -3.67 5.25 -27.60
N TYR A 220 -4.78 4.54 -27.79
CA TYR A 220 -5.87 4.46 -26.82
C TYR A 220 -6.39 3.04 -26.69
N GLN A 221 -6.61 2.60 -25.45
CA GLN A 221 -7.43 1.44 -25.16
C GLN A 221 -8.88 1.89 -24.94
N ILE A 222 -9.82 1.17 -25.54
CA ILE A 222 -11.23 1.50 -25.48
C ILE A 222 -11.94 0.42 -24.69
N LYS A 223 -12.57 0.82 -23.59
CA LYS A 223 -13.36 -0.08 -22.75
C LYS A 223 -14.80 0.40 -22.70
N LYS A 224 -15.74 -0.50 -23.02
CA LYS A 224 -17.17 -0.25 -22.83
C LYS A 224 -17.51 -0.41 -21.35
N LYS A 225 -18.09 0.63 -20.73
CA LYS A 225 -18.60 0.58 -19.35
C LYS A 225 -20.07 0.95 -19.39
N GLY A 226 -20.93 -0.07 -19.45
CA GLY A 226 -22.36 0.12 -19.74
C GLY A 226 -22.55 0.70 -21.14
N ASN A 227 -23.29 1.80 -21.24
CA ASN A 227 -23.54 2.49 -22.53
C ASN A 227 -22.47 3.53 -22.91
N LYS A 228 -21.48 3.78 -22.05
CA LYS A 228 -20.42 4.77 -22.30
C LYS A 228 -19.10 4.11 -22.69
N ASN A 229 -18.46 4.65 -23.72
CA ASN A 229 -17.11 4.29 -24.09
C ASN A 229 -16.13 5.07 -23.20
N ARG A 230 -15.20 4.37 -22.58
CA ARG A 230 -14.10 4.95 -21.82
C ARG A 230 -12.81 4.82 -22.62
N PHE A 231 -12.20 5.95 -22.92
CA PHE A 231 -10.88 6.03 -23.53
C PHE A 231 -9.81 6.03 -22.44
N ILE A 232 -8.88 5.10 -22.51
CA ILE A 232 -7.73 5.00 -21.61
C ILE A 232 -6.49 5.26 -22.47
N PRO A 233 -5.72 6.32 -22.20
CA PRO A 233 -4.53 6.62 -22.99
C PRO A 233 -3.50 5.50 -22.82
N GLU A 234 -2.86 5.12 -23.92
CA GLU A 234 -1.81 4.10 -23.95
C GLU A 234 -0.64 4.64 -24.77
N LEU A 235 0.54 4.69 -24.15
CA LEU A 235 1.78 5.00 -24.84
C LEU A 235 2.45 3.70 -25.28
N VAL A 236 2.57 3.50 -26.59
CA VAL A 236 3.34 2.39 -27.14
C VAL A 236 4.81 2.83 -27.28
N ILE A 237 5.72 1.98 -26.82
CA ILE A 237 7.16 2.21 -26.80
C ILE A 237 7.78 1.17 -27.73
N TYR A 238 8.34 1.63 -28.85
CA TYR A 238 8.98 0.76 -29.83
C TYR A 238 10.50 0.94 -29.79
N ASP A 239 11.25 -0.16 -29.62
CA ASP A 239 12.72 -0.18 -29.71
C ASP A 239 13.14 -0.51 -31.14
N LYS A 240 13.64 0.50 -31.88
CA LYS A 240 14.08 0.32 -33.27
C LYS A 240 15.21 -0.68 -33.41
N LYS A 241 16.13 -0.74 -32.43
CA LYS A 241 17.28 -1.65 -32.48
C LYS A 241 16.89 -3.05 -32.08
N GLY A 242 16.08 -3.17 -31.02
CA GLY A 242 15.65 -4.45 -30.48
C GLY A 242 14.48 -5.09 -31.21
N LYS A 243 13.77 -4.34 -32.07
CA LYS A 243 12.47 -4.72 -32.68
C LYS A 243 11.48 -5.24 -31.65
N GLN A 244 11.35 -4.49 -30.56
CA GLN A 244 10.57 -4.87 -29.39
C GLN A 244 9.52 -3.82 -29.06
N VAL A 245 8.38 -4.27 -28.54
CA VAL A 245 7.26 -3.40 -28.20
C VAL A 245 6.92 -3.51 -26.72
N ALA A 246 6.88 -2.36 -26.05
CA ALA A 246 6.21 -2.22 -24.77
C ALA A 246 5.01 -1.29 -24.88
N SER A 247 4.14 -1.34 -23.87
CA SER A 247 3.12 -0.32 -23.69
C SER A 247 3.05 0.15 -22.25
N MET A 248 2.66 1.40 -22.06
CA MET A 248 2.45 2.04 -20.77
C MET A 248 1.06 2.67 -20.76
N ARG A 249 0.29 2.44 -19.70
CA ARG A 249 -1.04 3.03 -19.52
C ARG A 249 -1.29 3.44 -18.06
N PRO A 250 -2.07 4.49 -17.79
CA PRO A 250 -2.47 4.80 -16.43
C PRO A 250 -3.60 3.85 -16.01
N GLN A 251 -3.57 3.44 -14.74
CA GLN A 251 -4.63 2.68 -14.09
C GLN A 251 -5.35 3.55 -13.05
N ARG A 252 -6.36 2.96 -12.40
CA ARG A 252 -7.08 3.65 -11.32
C ARG A 252 -6.09 3.97 -10.18
N LYS A 253 -6.04 5.24 -9.78
CA LYS A 253 -5.27 5.70 -8.61
C LYS A 253 -5.65 4.89 -7.37
N VAL A 254 -4.66 4.56 -6.55
CA VAL A 254 -4.80 3.75 -5.33
C VAL A 254 -5.02 4.67 -4.14
N PRO A 255 -6.11 4.53 -3.38
CA PRO A 255 -6.42 5.41 -2.26
C PRO A 255 -5.61 5.02 -1.01
N LEU A 256 -4.28 5.17 -1.08
CA LEU A 256 -3.34 4.65 -0.08
C LEU A 256 -3.69 5.09 1.36
N MET A 257 -3.99 6.36 1.58
CA MET A 257 -4.31 6.85 2.94
C MET A 257 -5.68 6.39 3.42
N GLN A 258 -6.64 6.17 2.50
CA GLN A 258 -7.91 5.56 2.87
C GLN A 258 -7.70 4.12 3.31
N MET A 259 -6.86 3.36 2.59
CA MET A 259 -6.49 2.00 2.99
C MET A 259 -5.80 2.01 4.36
N MET A 260 -4.86 2.93 4.60
CA MET A 260 -4.19 3.09 5.89
C MET A 260 -5.17 3.45 7.02
N SER A 261 -6.17 4.29 6.76
CA SER A 261 -7.24 4.62 7.71
C SER A 261 -8.06 3.41 8.09
N GLU A 262 -8.39 2.54 7.14
CA GLU A 262 -9.14 1.31 7.40
C GLU A 262 -8.32 0.30 8.20
N VAL A 263 -7.04 0.13 7.87
CA VAL A 263 -6.19 -0.86 8.54
C VAL A 263 -5.72 -0.42 9.92
N LYS A 264 -5.67 0.90 10.20
CA LYS A 264 -5.45 1.44 11.54
C LYS A 264 -6.48 0.90 12.53
N LYS A 265 -7.74 0.73 12.11
CA LYS A 265 -8.82 0.21 12.97
C LYS A 265 -8.50 -1.16 13.55
N TYR A 266 -7.70 -1.97 12.86
CA TYR A 266 -7.33 -3.33 13.28
C TYR A 266 -6.05 -3.40 14.12
N ASN A 267 -5.38 -2.29 14.41
CA ASN A 267 -4.18 -2.25 15.24
C ASN A 267 -4.25 -1.06 16.22
N PRO A 268 -4.66 -1.29 17.47
CA PRO A 268 -4.72 -0.23 18.49
C PRO A 268 -3.36 0.42 18.80
N LEU A 269 -2.25 -0.26 18.49
CA LEU A 269 -0.89 0.26 18.66
C LEU A 269 -0.34 0.93 17.38
N PHE A 270 -1.17 1.09 16.35
CA PHE A 270 -0.72 1.60 15.05
C PHE A 270 0.00 2.95 15.18
N THR A 271 -0.53 3.89 15.97
CA THR A 271 0.06 5.22 16.15
C THR A 271 1.37 5.23 16.94
N ILE A 272 1.68 4.15 17.65
CA ILE A 272 2.94 4.00 18.40
C ILE A 272 4.04 3.53 17.46
N PHE A 273 3.75 2.53 16.61
CA PHE A 273 4.71 1.99 15.64
C PHE A 273 4.81 2.87 14.37
N TYR A 274 3.73 3.56 14.04
CA TYR A 274 3.58 4.41 12.86
C TYR A 274 3.04 5.79 13.25
N PRO A 275 3.85 6.62 13.95
CA PRO A 275 3.41 7.90 14.47
C PRO A 275 3.16 8.96 13.39
N GLN A 276 3.92 8.98 12.28
CA GLN A 276 3.73 9.99 11.23
C GLN A 276 2.46 9.71 10.43
N ILE A 277 2.21 8.44 10.06
CA ILE A 277 0.95 8.01 9.42
C ILE A 277 -0.21 8.27 10.37
N GLY A 278 -0.05 7.94 11.65
CA GLY A 278 -1.05 8.22 12.69
C GLY A 278 -1.44 9.70 12.78
N LYS A 279 -0.46 10.60 12.85
CA LYS A 279 -0.67 12.06 12.88
C LYS A 279 -1.40 12.55 11.63
N GLU A 280 -0.95 12.09 10.47
CA GLU A 280 -1.52 12.51 9.21
C GLU A 280 -2.97 12.01 9.04
N LEU A 281 -3.29 10.78 9.44
CA LEU A 281 -4.66 10.26 9.48
C LEU A 281 -5.55 11.04 10.44
N SER A 282 -5.05 11.39 11.63
CA SER A 282 -5.80 12.15 12.63
C SER A 282 -6.01 13.62 12.23
N SER A 283 -5.19 14.17 11.33
CA SER A 283 -5.36 15.55 10.84
C SER A 283 -6.66 15.76 10.05
N GLY A 284 -7.35 14.69 9.65
CA GLY A 284 -8.58 14.76 8.88
C GLY A 284 -8.40 15.37 7.49
N LYS A 285 -7.15 15.60 7.04
CA LYS A 285 -6.85 16.09 5.70
C LYS A 285 -7.48 15.15 4.68
N ARG A 286 -8.52 15.62 4.03
CA ARG A 286 -9.06 14.96 2.86
C ARG A 286 -8.04 15.18 1.75
N TYR A 287 -7.44 14.10 1.26
CA TYR A 287 -6.71 14.11 -0.01
C TYR A 287 -7.70 14.23 -1.18
N SER A 288 -8.55 15.26 -1.15
CA SER A 288 -9.36 15.69 -2.26
C SER A 288 -8.46 16.30 -3.32
N LYS A 289 -8.94 16.28 -4.56
CA LYS A 289 -8.28 16.91 -5.69
C LYS A 289 -8.06 18.39 -5.35
N VAL A 290 -6.82 18.85 -5.40
CA VAL A 290 -6.49 20.27 -5.26
C VAL A 290 -6.26 20.80 -6.67
N ASP A 291 -7.01 21.83 -7.06
CA ASP A 291 -6.75 22.54 -8.30
C ASP A 291 -5.41 23.26 -8.15
N TYR A 292 -4.50 22.97 -9.08
CA TYR A 292 -3.13 23.45 -9.00
C TYR A 292 -3.09 24.95 -9.30
N SER A 293 -2.77 25.77 -8.30
CA SER A 293 -2.36 27.15 -8.53
C SER A 293 -0.84 27.24 -8.44
N PHE A 294 -0.20 27.56 -9.57
CA PHE A 294 1.26 27.72 -9.70
C PHE A 294 1.86 28.72 -8.70
N LYS A 295 1.03 29.58 -8.09
CA LYS A 295 1.44 30.67 -7.18
C LYS A 295 1.99 30.19 -5.82
N ASN A 296 1.68 28.98 -5.35
CA ASN A 296 2.06 28.56 -4.00
C ASN A 296 3.19 27.54 -3.89
N GLN A 297 3.74 27.02 -5.01
CA GLN A 297 4.97 26.19 -5.17
C GLN A 297 5.39 25.21 -4.05
N LYS A 298 4.52 24.82 -3.13
CA LYS A 298 4.82 23.83 -2.10
C LYS A 298 4.41 22.47 -2.62
N TYR A 299 5.39 21.60 -2.77
CA TYR A 299 5.19 20.19 -3.08
C TYR A 299 4.30 19.57 -2.00
N TYR A 300 3.07 19.18 -2.33
CA TYR A 300 2.14 18.51 -1.41
C TYR A 300 2.31 16.97 -1.42
N GLY A 301 3.49 16.47 -1.80
CA GLY A 301 3.84 15.09 -1.51
C GLY A 301 4.00 14.88 0.00
N PHE A 302 4.00 13.63 0.45
CA PHE A 302 4.32 13.33 1.84
C PHE A 302 5.71 13.88 2.22
N GLY A 303 5.82 14.38 3.46
CA GLY A 303 7.12 14.73 4.03
C GLY A 303 8.05 13.51 4.12
N PRO A 304 9.38 13.69 4.19
CA PRO A 304 10.34 12.59 4.16
C PRO A 304 10.07 11.53 5.23
N GLY A 305 9.81 11.94 6.48
CA GLY A 305 9.49 11.00 7.57
C GLY A 305 8.20 10.20 7.33
N LEU A 306 7.16 10.82 6.78
CA LEU A 306 5.92 10.11 6.42
C LEU A 306 6.15 9.13 5.26
N LYS A 307 6.96 9.51 4.25
CA LYS A 307 7.32 8.61 3.13
C LYS A 307 8.06 7.37 3.60
N GLU A 308 9.07 7.55 4.46
CA GLU A 308 9.87 6.45 5.01
C GLU A 308 8.98 5.49 5.82
N GLU A 309 8.10 6.04 6.65
CA GLU A 309 7.18 5.26 7.47
C GLU A 309 6.15 4.49 6.63
N ILE A 310 5.63 5.09 5.56
CA ILE A 310 4.75 4.42 4.59
C ILE A 310 5.47 3.28 3.87
N ILE A 311 6.71 3.51 3.42
CA ILE A 311 7.52 2.48 2.77
C ILE A 311 7.75 1.32 3.74
N LEU A 312 8.13 1.62 4.99
CA LEU A 312 8.34 0.62 6.04
C LEU A 312 7.08 -0.20 6.32
N TYR A 313 5.91 0.46 6.45
CA TYR A 313 4.64 -0.24 6.66
C TYR A 313 4.31 -1.17 5.48
N VAL A 314 4.42 -0.67 4.25
CA VAL A 314 4.17 -1.46 3.03
C VAL A 314 5.10 -2.68 2.96
N GLN A 315 6.39 -2.48 3.29
CA GLN A 315 7.36 -3.56 3.34
C GLN A 315 6.95 -4.61 4.38
N ASN A 316 6.73 -4.19 5.63
CA ASN A 316 6.35 -5.07 6.73
C ASN A 316 5.05 -5.85 6.44
N ALA A 317 4.07 -5.21 5.79
CA ALA A 317 2.81 -5.85 5.44
C ALA A 317 2.96 -6.91 4.33
N LEU A 318 3.82 -6.65 3.34
CA LEU A 318 4.05 -7.57 2.21
C LEU A 318 5.05 -8.69 2.56
N GLU A 319 6.05 -8.41 3.39
CA GLU A 319 7.01 -9.37 3.94
C GLU A 319 6.48 -10.17 5.12
N LEU A 320 5.21 -9.98 5.49
CA LEU A 320 4.54 -10.75 6.52
C LEU A 320 4.58 -12.24 6.14
N TYR A 321 5.62 -12.91 6.62
CA TYR A 321 5.92 -14.30 6.35
C TYR A 321 6.10 -15.00 7.71
N PRO A 322 5.55 -16.21 7.88
CA PRO A 322 5.61 -16.95 9.14
C PRO A 322 7.03 -17.33 9.62
N LYS A 323 8.09 -16.93 8.90
CA LYS A 323 9.47 -17.27 9.25
C LYS A 323 10.01 -16.50 10.46
N ARG A 324 9.45 -15.32 10.81
CA ARG A 324 9.91 -14.50 11.96
C ARG A 324 8.77 -13.73 12.67
N PRO A 325 7.74 -14.40 13.21
CA PRO A 325 6.60 -13.75 13.86
C PRO A 325 7.04 -12.87 15.04
N LEU A 326 8.03 -13.30 15.81
CA LEU A 326 8.53 -12.55 16.97
C LEU A 326 9.12 -11.18 16.57
N THR A 327 9.97 -11.15 15.54
CA THR A 327 10.55 -9.90 15.05
C THR A 327 9.46 -8.93 14.62
N TYR A 328 8.45 -9.43 13.92
CA TYR A 328 7.30 -8.62 13.52
C TYR A 328 6.51 -8.10 14.73
N VAL A 329 6.21 -8.95 15.72
CA VAL A 329 5.48 -8.53 16.94
C VAL A 329 6.22 -7.41 17.66
N LEU A 330 7.55 -7.51 17.76
CA LEU A 330 8.38 -6.49 18.42
C LEU A 330 8.43 -5.17 17.64
N SER A 331 8.41 -5.21 16.31
CA SER A 331 8.52 -4.01 15.47
C SER A 331 7.18 -3.38 15.07
N ASN A 332 6.09 -4.15 15.07
CA ASN A 332 4.78 -3.74 14.53
C ASN A 332 3.60 -3.98 15.47
N GLY A 333 3.83 -4.68 16.58
CA GLY A 333 2.82 -5.12 17.51
C GLY A 333 2.19 -6.47 17.14
N PRO A 334 1.38 -7.05 18.05
CA PRO A 334 0.79 -8.38 17.89
C PRO A 334 -0.42 -8.42 16.94
N PHE A 335 -0.79 -7.30 16.31
CA PHE A 335 -2.02 -7.16 15.51
C PHE A 335 -1.76 -7.33 14.00
N PHE A 336 -1.70 -8.58 13.54
CA PHE A 336 -1.39 -8.92 12.15
C PHE A 336 -2.50 -8.58 11.17
N LYS A 337 -3.77 -8.57 11.62
CA LYS A 337 -4.93 -8.31 10.77
C LYS A 337 -4.82 -6.99 10.01
N SER A 338 -4.24 -5.95 10.62
CA SER A 338 -3.97 -4.67 9.97
C SER A 338 -3.13 -4.85 8.71
N SER A 339 -1.97 -5.51 8.84
CA SER A 339 -1.05 -5.77 7.72
C SER A 339 -1.58 -6.77 6.71
N LEU A 340 -2.29 -7.81 7.15
CA LEU A 340 -2.94 -8.77 6.25
C LEU A 340 -4.03 -8.11 5.40
N THR A 341 -4.84 -7.26 6.04
CA THR A 341 -5.88 -6.49 5.34
C THR A 341 -5.25 -5.52 4.36
N PHE A 342 -4.22 -4.78 4.77
CA PHE A 342 -3.48 -3.89 3.86
C PHE A 342 -2.91 -4.65 2.67
N ARG A 343 -2.23 -5.77 2.93
CA ARG A 343 -1.65 -6.65 1.91
C ARG A 343 -2.72 -7.11 0.92
N LYS A 344 -3.86 -7.59 1.39
CA LYS A 344 -4.97 -8.01 0.51
C LYS A 344 -5.45 -6.86 -0.37
N GLU A 345 -5.71 -5.70 0.23
CA GLU A 345 -6.21 -4.53 -0.50
C GLU A 345 -5.19 -3.99 -1.51
N ILE A 346 -3.91 -3.90 -1.16
CA ILE A 346 -2.88 -3.40 -2.09
C ILE A 346 -2.65 -4.40 -3.24
N LEU A 347 -2.73 -5.70 -2.97
CA LEU A 347 -2.59 -6.75 -3.98
C LEU A 347 -3.74 -6.76 -4.98
N ASN A 348 -4.96 -6.41 -4.55
CA ASN A 348 -6.12 -6.24 -5.44
C ASN A 348 -5.94 -5.10 -6.47
N HIS A 349 -4.98 -4.20 -6.25
CA HIS A 349 -4.63 -3.15 -7.21
C HIS A 349 -3.60 -3.58 -8.26
N PHE A 350 -3.01 -4.76 -8.10
CA PHE A 350 -2.22 -5.42 -9.12
C PHE A 350 -3.07 -6.44 -9.89
N ASP A 351 -2.50 -7.00 -10.97
CA ASP A 351 -3.16 -8.09 -11.69
C ASP A 351 -3.25 -9.35 -10.80
N ILE A 352 -4.26 -10.20 -11.03
CA ILE A 352 -4.71 -11.33 -10.18
C ILE A 352 -3.60 -12.34 -9.78
N TRP A 353 -2.43 -12.31 -10.45
CA TRP A 353 -1.36 -13.30 -10.32
C TRP A 353 0.03 -12.69 -10.07
N VAL A 354 0.14 -11.66 -9.24
CA VAL A 354 1.47 -11.10 -8.88
C VAL A 354 2.35 -12.18 -8.27
N LYS A 355 3.48 -12.48 -8.93
CA LYS A 355 4.48 -13.41 -8.42
C LYS A 355 5.51 -12.72 -7.54
N GLN A 356 5.91 -11.51 -7.94
CA GLN A 356 7.00 -10.78 -7.30
C GLN A 356 6.60 -9.33 -7.03
N VAL A 357 6.96 -8.83 -5.85
CA VAL A 357 6.83 -7.42 -5.50
C VAL A 357 8.19 -6.84 -5.07
N LYS A 358 8.50 -5.64 -5.54
CA LYS A 358 9.74 -4.90 -5.22
C LYS A 358 9.49 -3.40 -5.12
N MET A 359 10.44 -2.66 -4.56
CA MET A 359 10.43 -1.21 -4.60
C MET A 359 11.32 -0.71 -5.73
N LYS A 360 10.88 0.33 -6.44
CA LYS A 360 11.69 1.01 -7.47
C LYS A 360 11.49 2.51 -7.39
N ARG A 361 12.58 3.27 -7.48
CA ARG A 361 12.50 4.73 -7.59
C ARG A 361 12.40 5.13 -9.07
N LEU A 362 11.48 6.03 -9.40
CA LEU A 362 11.37 6.65 -10.72
C LEU A 362 11.36 8.16 -10.50
N GLY A 363 12.49 8.81 -10.73
CA GLY A 363 12.66 10.23 -10.43
C GLY A 363 12.58 10.52 -8.93
N ASP A 364 11.69 11.42 -8.53
CA ASP A 364 11.51 11.83 -7.13
C ASP A 364 10.52 10.97 -6.32
N MET A 365 9.91 9.94 -6.93
CA MET A 365 8.92 9.08 -6.28
C MET A 365 9.35 7.61 -6.22
N THR A 366 9.02 6.95 -5.10
CA THR A 366 9.15 5.51 -4.90
C THR A 366 7.85 4.81 -5.29
N PHE A 367 7.98 3.73 -6.05
CA PHE A 367 6.89 2.88 -6.52
C PHE A 367 7.02 1.47 -5.96
N LEU A 368 5.88 0.92 -5.55
CA LEU A 368 5.69 -0.51 -5.34
C LEU A 368 5.42 -1.16 -6.71
N VAL A 369 6.25 -2.10 -7.11
CA VAL A 369 6.20 -2.74 -8.42
C VAL A 369 5.83 -4.21 -8.27
N GLY A 370 4.67 -4.60 -8.79
CA GLY A 370 4.21 -5.98 -8.86
C GLY A 370 4.40 -6.52 -10.27
N SER A 371 4.99 -7.70 -10.41
CA SER A 371 5.31 -8.35 -11.70
C SER A 371 4.51 -9.63 -11.89
N THR A 372 3.90 -9.77 -13.07
CA THR A 372 3.10 -10.93 -13.49
C THR A 372 3.61 -11.41 -14.85
N PRO A 373 4.09 -12.66 -14.99
CA PRO A 373 4.43 -13.22 -16.30
C PRO A 373 3.21 -13.26 -17.20
N ARG A 374 3.41 -13.05 -18.49
CA ARG A 374 2.33 -13.04 -19.48
C ARG A 374 2.67 -13.94 -20.65
N ASP A 375 1.71 -14.76 -21.05
CA ASP A 375 1.90 -15.71 -22.14
C ASP A 375 2.04 -15.02 -23.50
N LYS A 376 1.26 -13.98 -23.78
CA LYS A 376 1.39 -13.14 -24.99
C LYS A 376 0.93 -11.70 -24.73
N ASN A 377 1.65 -10.73 -25.31
CA ASN A 377 1.20 -9.33 -25.42
C ASN A 377 0.25 -9.17 -26.63
N ILE A 378 -0.19 -7.94 -26.89
CA ILE A 378 -1.11 -7.61 -28.00
C ILE A 378 -0.51 -7.95 -29.37
N PHE A 379 0.83 -7.94 -29.47
CA PHE A 379 1.61 -8.26 -30.66
C PHE A 379 2.16 -9.70 -30.64
N GLY A 380 1.58 -10.60 -29.83
CA GLY A 380 1.96 -12.01 -29.77
C GLY A 380 3.27 -12.34 -29.05
N GLN A 381 4.02 -11.36 -28.53
CA GLN A 381 5.30 -11.58 -27.84
C GLN A 381 5.07 -11.98 -26.37
N LYS A 382 5.79 -13.02 -25.91
CA LYS A 382 5.89 -13.36 -24.47
C LYS A 382 6.51 -12.19 -23.69
N GLY A 383 6.03 -11.96 -22.47
CA GLY A 383 6.48 -10.78 -21.73
C GLY A 383 6.11 -10.77 -20.26
N VAL A 384 6.27 -9.60 -19.65
CA VAL A 384 5.97 -9.36 -18.23
C VAL A 384 5.07 -8.14 -18.11
N SER A 385 3.94 -8.31 -17.44
CA SER A 385 3.11 -7.22 -16.97
C SER A 385 3.69 -6.69 -15.66
N GLU A 386 3.86 -5.36 -15.54
CA GLU A 386 4.20 -4.72 -14.28
C GLU A 386 3.23 -3.59 -13.97
N SER A 387 2.66 -3.57 -12.76
CA SER A 387 1.98 -2.38 -12.24
C SER A 387 2.87 -1.68 -11.22
N PHE A 388 2.86 -0.35 -11.25
CA PHE A 388 3.67 0.56 -10.46
C PHE A 388 2.71 1.42 -9.63
N ILE A 389 2.70 1.25 -8.32
CA ILE A 389 1.88 2.03 -7.38
C ILE A 389 2.78 3.02 -6.65
N GLY A 390 2.59 4.32 -6.88
CA GLY A 390 3.36 5.38 -6.22
C GLY A 390 3.03 5.48 -4.73
N LEU A 391 4.06 5.56 -3.89
CA LEU A 391 3.95 5.60 -2.42
C LEU A 391 4.17 7.01 -1.82
N GLY A 392 4.26 8.04 -2.67
CA GLY A 392 4.64 9.40 -2.25
C GLY A 392 3.48 10.35 -1.92
N THR A 393 2.24 9.91 -2.09
CA THR A 393 1.03 10.76 -2.03
C THR A 393 -0.18 10.02 -1.46
N GLY A 394 -1.20 10.76 -1.01
CA GLY A 394 -2.42 10.19 -0.42
C GLY A 394 -3.21 9.29 -1.37
N LYS A 395 -3.10 9.60 -2.67
CA LYS A 395 -3.58 8.78 -3.78
C LYS A 395 -2.38 8.36 -4.59
N GLY A 396 -2.00 7.08 -4.52
CA GLY A 396 -0.88 6.53 -5.28
C GLY A 396 -1.20 6.49 -6.78
N GLN A 397 -0.29 7.02 -7.61
CA GLN A 397 -0.39 6.88 -9.05
C GLN A 397 -0.22 5.40 -9.40
N ASN A 398 -1.12 4.84 -10.22
CA ASN A 398 -0.99 3.47 -10.69
C ASN A 398 -0.68 3.48 -12.18
N ILE A 399 0.47 2.92 -12.57
CA ILE A 399 0.94 2.87 -13.95
C ILE A 399 1.17 1.41 -14.30
N HIS A 400 0.64 1.00 -15.42
CA HIS A 400 0.78 -0.36 -15.88
C HIS A 400 1.62 -0.41 -17.15
N PHE A 401 2.62 -1.29 -17.12
CA PHE A 401 3.51 -1.55 -18.23
C PHE A 401 3.33 -2.98 -18.72
N ASN A 402 3.33 -3.15 -20.03
CA ASN A 402 3.54 -4.43 -20.69
C ASN A 402 4.93 -4.41 -21.29
N TRP A 403 5.84 -5.21 -20.72
CA TRP A 403 7.21 -5.34 -21.24
C TRP A 403 7.35 -6.60 -22.10
N PRO A 404 8.18 -6.58 -23.15
CA PRO A 404 8.67 -7.79 -23.79
C PRO A 404 9.56 -8.56 -22.80
N ASN A 405 9.90 -9.81 -23.12
CA ASN A 405 10.81 -10.63 -22.31
C ASN A 405 12.30 -10.20 -22.42
N SER A 406 12.57 -8.90 -22.26
CA SER A 406 13.88 -8.28 -22.39
C SER A 406 14.14 -7.37 -21.19
N THR A 407 15.06 -7.80 -20.32
CA THR A 407 15.42 -7.06 -19.10
C THR A 407 16.22 -5.80 -19.40
N SER A 408 17.05 -5.81 -20.45
CA SER A 408 17.88 -4.68 -20.88
C SER A 408 17.01 -3.54 -21.42
N PHE A 409 16.08 -3.83 -22.34
CA PHE A 409 15.15 -2.86 -22.91
C PHE A 409 14.41 -2.07 -21.82
N LYS A 410 13.83 -2.81 -20.87
CA LYS A 410 13.13 -2.24 -19.73
C LYS A 410 14.03 -1.40 -18.82
N LYS A 411 15.23 -1.90 -18.47
CA LYS A 411 16.15 -1.18 -17.58
C LYS A 411 16.60 0.13 -18.22
N GLU A 412 16.99 0.08 -19.48
CA GLU A 412 17.47 1.23 -20.25
C GLU A 412 16.35 2.25 -20.48
N PHE A 413 15.15 1.83 -20.89
CA PHE A 413 14.02 2.75 -21.06
C PHE A 413 13.65 3.45 -19.74
N LEU A 414 13.48 2.68 -18.66
CA LEU A 414 13.09 3.26 -17.37
C LEU A 414 14.14 4.23 -16.84
N THR A 415 15.43 3.95 -17.05
CA THR A 415 16.53 4.83 -16.64
C THR A 415 16.62 6.07 -17.54
N SER A 416 16.56 5.91 -18.86
CA SER A 416 16.65 7.06 -19.79
C SER A 416 15.44 7.99 -19.71
N PHE A 417 14.23 7.44 -19.52
CA PHE A 417 12.98 8.21 -19.54
C PHE A 417 12.57 8.79 -18.19
N PHE A 418 12.71 8.04 -17.09
CA PHE A 418 12.15 8.42 -15.79
C PHE A 418 13.18 8.89 -14.76
N SER A 419 14.48 8.90 -15.04
CA SER A 419 15.48 9.30 -14.04
C SER A 419 15.26 10.71 -13.47
N TYR A 420 14.71 11.63 -14.27
CA TYR A 420 14.43 13.01 -13.87
C TYR A 420 12.95 13.32 -13.78
N ALA A 421 12.12 12.28 -13.60
CA ALA A 421 10.69 12.46 -13.46
C ALA A 421 10.35 13.19 -12.15
N LYS A 422 9.46 14.16 -12.24
CA LYS A 422 8.79 14.82 -11.13
C LYS A 422 7.31 14.46 -11.17
N TRP A 423 6.80 13.92 -10.06
CA TRP A 423 5.43 13.42 -9.97
C TRP A 423 4.50 14.38 -9.22
N TYR A 424 3.31 14.60 -9.78
CA TYR A 424 2.32 15.61 -9.36
C TYR A 424 0.94 14.99 -9.09
N VAL A 425 0.89 13.82 -8.46
CA VAL A 425 -0.27 12.92 -8.45
C VAL A 425 -1.53 13.51 -7.80
N GLU A 426 -1.38 14.47 -6.88
CA GLU A 426 -2.50 15.07 -6.14
C GLU A 426 -3.23 16.19 -6.92
N PHE A 427 -2.62 16.67 -8.00
CA PHE A 427 -3.10 17.78 -8.78
C PHE A 427 -3.83 17.29 -10.05
N ASN A 428 -4.78 18.08 -10.52
CA ASN A 428 -5.35 17.92 -11.86
C ASN A 428 -4.89 19.08 -12.74
N ASN A 429 -4.86 18.84 -14.06
CA ASN A 429 -4.63 19.87 -15.07
C ASN A 429 -3.39 20.73 -14.76
N ILE A 430 -2.30 20.08 -14.32
CA ILE A 430 -1.03 20.72 -13.94
C ILE A 430 -0.42 21.44 -15.13
N PHE A 431 -0.53 20.81 -16.30
CA PHE A 431 0.04 21.30 -17.54
C PHE A 431 -1.05 21.89 -18.40
N GLU A 432 -0.83 23.13 -18.85
CA GLU A 432 -1.68 23.81 -19.82
C GLU A 432 -1.48 23.24 -21.22
N PHE A 433 -2.47 23.43 -22.09
CA PHE A 433 -2.35 23.11 -23.51
C PHE A 433 -1.17 23.91 -24.11
N PRO A 434 -0.19 23.27 -24.77
CA PRO A 434 0.96 23.99 -25.30
C PRO A 434 0.55 24.98 -26.39
N ARG A 435 1.09 26.20 -26.36
CA ARG A 435 0.73 27.26 -27.32
C ARG A 435 1.36 27.07 -28.69
N GLU A 436 2.44 26.30 -28.78
CA GLU A 436 3.22 26.10 -30.00
C GLU A 436 3.44 24.61 -30.27
N ILE A 437 3.38 24.22 -31.55
CA ILE A 437 3.60 22.85 -32.01
C ILE A 437 5.00 22.33 -31.62
N SER A 438 5.99 23.22 -31.52
CA SER A 438 7.36 22.89 -31.08
C SER A 438 7.41 22.24 -29.69
N ALA A 439 6.46 22.60 -28.81
CA ALA A 439 6.33 22.07 -27.45
C ALA A 439 5.50 20.78 -27.38
N PHE A 440 4.92 20.32 -28.50
CA PHE A 440 4.06 19.14 -28.50
C PHE A 440 4.90 17.87 -28.37
N SER A 441 4.29 16.88 -27.73
CA SER A 441 4.85 15.55 -27.57
C SER A 441 3.75 14.50 -27.79
N PRO A 442 4.10 13.21 -27.90
CA PRO A 442 3.10 12.14 -27.91
C PRO A 442 2.12 12.22 -26.74
N PHE A 443 2.56 12.70 -25.57
CA PHE A 443 1.67 12.90 -24.41
C PHE A 443 0.65 14.02 -24.61
N THR A 444 0.95 15.03 -25.44
CA THR A 444 -0.02 16.07 -25.82
C THR A 444 -1.22 15.45 -26.55
N ILE A 445 -0.98 14.47 -27.43
CA ILE A 445 -2.05 13.70 -28.08
C ILE A 445 -2.82 12.88 -27.04
N LEU A 446 -2.13 12.22 -26.12
CA LEU A 446 -2.75 11.39 -25.08
C LEU A 446 -3.61 12.20 -24.09
N ASP A 447 -3.22 13.44 -23.81
CA ASP A 447 -3.91 14.31 -22.85
C ASP A 447 -5.09 15.08 -23.46
N TYR A 448 -4.97 15.56 -24.71
CA TYR A 448 -5.93 16.51 -25.26
C TYR A 448 -6.79 15.97 -26.40
N TYR A 449 -6.45 14.84 -27.04
CA TYR A 449 -7.21 14.34 -28.20
C TYR A 449 -8.65 13.94 -27.84
N VAL A 450 -8.87 13.44 -26.62
CA VAL A 450 -10.20 13.11 -26.10
C VAL A 450 -10.78 14.18 -25.17
N ASN A 451 -10.06 15.29 -24.93
CA ASN A 451 -10.48 16.33 -24.00
C ASN A 451 -11.51 17.27 -24.63
N ASP A 452 -12.71 17.26 -24.06
CA ASP A 452 -13.86 18.03 -24.51
C ASP A 452 -13.76 19.55 -24.28
N GLU A 453 -12.82 20.00 -23.45
CA GLU A 453 -12.60 21.41 -23.09
C GLU A 453 -11.68 22.15 -24.08
N THR A 454 -11.13 21.44 -25.08
CA THR A 454 -10.27 22.06 -26.09
C THR A 454 -11.07 22.98 -27.01
N ASN A 455 -10.57 24.20 -27.22
CA ASN A 455 -11.19 25.14 -28.15
C ASN A 455 -10.84 24.79 -29.62
N LEU A 456 -11.50 25.43 -30.60
CA LEU A 456 -11.32 25.10 -32.02
C LEU A 456 -9.86 25.26 -32.49
N SER A 457 -9.20 26.38 -32.15
CA SER A 457 -7.81 26.62 -32.52
C SER A 457 -6.85 25.58 -31.92
N GLN A 458 -7.05 25.19 -30.65
CA GLN A 458 -6.28 24.13 -30.01
C GLN A 458 -6.50 22.77 -30.69
N LYS A 459 -7.73 22.48 -31.12
CA LYS A 459 -8.04 21.26 -31.86
C LYS A 459 -7.35 21.22 -33.22
N GLU A 460 -7.36 22.33 -33.96
CA GLU A 460 -6.67 22.43 -35.24
C GLU A 460 -5.16 22.22 -35.07
N LEU A 461 -4.53 22.91 -34.11
CA LEU A 461 -3.12 22.71 -33.79
C LEU A 461 -2.80 21.26 -33.40
N LEU A 462 -3.68 20.62 -32.62
CA LEU A 462 -3.54 19.21 -32.25
C LEU A 462 -3.66 18.28 -33.46
N GLN A 463 -4.62 18.51 -34.33
CA GLN A 463 -4.82 17.73 -35.56
C GLN A 463 -3.61 17.85 -36.49
N SER A 464 -3.11 19.07 -36.73
CA SER A 464 -1.90 19.30 -37.52
C SER A 464 -0.69 18.59 -36.93
N TYR A 465 -0.52 18.61 -35.62
CA TYR A 465 0.56 17.86 -34.96
C TYR A 465 0.39 16.35 -35.10
N VAL A 466 -0.83 15.82 -34.96
CA VAL A 466 -1.12 14.38 -35.14
C VAL A 466 -0.72 13.95 -36.55
N ILE A 467 -1.18 14.66 -37.59
CA ILE A 467 -0.83 14.34 -38.99
C ILE A 467 0.68 14.42 -39.21
N LYS A 468 1.32 15.52 -38.79
CA LYS A 468 2.77 15.69 -38.94
C LYS A 468 3.56 14.58 -38.23
N SER A 469 3.16 14.23 -37.01
CA SER A 469 3.81 13.19 -36.22
C SER A 469 3.66 11.82 -36.87
N PHE A 470 2.44 11.42 -37.27
CA PHE A 470 2.21 10.12 -37.89
C PHE A 470 2.79 10.03 -39.31
N SER A 471 2.76 11.10 -40.10
CA SER A 471 3.44 11.14 -41.42
C SER A 471 4.95 10.91 -41.27
N THR A 472 5.59 11.55 -40.28
CA THR A 472 7.02 11.34 -40.00
C THR A 472 7.30 9.88 -39.61
N LEU A 473 6.48 9.31 -38.72
CA LEU A 473 6.62 7.92 -38.28
C LEU A 473 6.35 6.93 -39.43
N THR A 474 5.35 7.17 -40.27
CA THR A 474 5.01 6.34 -41.43
C THR A 474 6.14 6.34 -42.44
N LYS A 475 6.67 7.51 -42.80
CA LYS A 475 7.82 7.63 -43.70
C LYS A 475 9.01 6.86 -43.16
N GLU A 476 9.31 7.01 -41.88
CA GLU A 476 10.39 6.27 -41.23
C GLU A 476 10.16 4.75 -41.25
N ALA A 477 8.96 4.28 -40.92
CA ALA A 477 8.63 2.85 -40.91
C ALA A 477 8.72 2.18 -42.28
N LEU A 478 8.33 2.89 -43.33
CA LEU A 478 8.46 2.42 -44.72
C LEU A 478 9.92 2.38 -45.16
N LEU A 479 10.71 3.41 -44.85
CA LEU A 479 12.15 3.44 -45.18
C LEU A 479 12.95 2.36 -44.46
N LEU A 480 12.52 1.96 -43.26
CA LEU A 480 13.17 0.89 -42.48
C LEU A 480 12.71 -0.52 -42.88
N GLU A 481 11.64 -0.64 -43.69
CA GLU A 481 11.01 -1.92 -44.07
C GLU A 481 10.71 -2.82 -42.84
N ASP A 482 10.39 -2.21 -41.71
CA ASP A 482 10.14 -2.94 -40.46
C ASP A 482 8.65 -3.24 -40.29
N HIS A 483 8.22 -4.41 -40.73
CA HIS A 483 6.81 -4.81 -40.68
C HIS A 483 6.20 -4.75 -39.27
N LEU A 484 6.96 -5.10 -38.22
CA LEU A 484 6.45 -4.98 -36.85
C LEU A 484 6.20 -3.51 -36.47
N TYR A 485 7.08 -2.60 -36.88
CA TYR A 485 6.87 -1.17 -36.68
C TYR A 485 5.65 -0.66 -37.48
N GLN A 486 5.50 -1.09 -38.73
CA GLN A 486 4.36 -0.77 -39.58
C GLN A 486 3.04 -1.23 -38.93
N ASP A 487 2.97 -2.49 -38.46
CA ASP A 487 1.80 -3.05 -37.76
C ASP A 487 1.42 -2.25 -36.51
N VAL A 488 2.43 -1.87 -35.71
CA VAL A 488 2.23 -1.05 -34.50
C VAL A 488 1.63 0.32 -34.85
N LEU A 489 2.10 0.96 -35.93
CA LEU A 489 1.58 2.25 -36.38
C LEU A 489 0.16 2.13 -36.95
N VAL A 490 -0.12 1.08 -37.73
CA VAL A 490 -1.47 0.79 -38.25
C VAL A 490 -2.45 0.62 -37.10
N GLU A 491 -2.10 -0.19 -36.08
CA GLU A 491 -2.97 -0.38 -34.92
C GLU A 491 -3.18 0.92 -34.13
N ALA A 492 -2.12 1.73 -33.94
CA ALA A 492 -2.24 3.02 -33.26
C ALA A 492 -3.17 3.99 -34.02
N MET A 493 -3.03 4.09 -35.35
CA MET A 493 -3.88 4.92 -36.19
C MET A 493 -5.33 4.42 -36.22
N ASP A 494 -5.56 3.12 -36.30
CA ASP A 494 -6.91 2.54 -36.24
C ASP A 494 -7.62 2.91 -34.95
N ARG A 495 -6.92 2.83 -33.81
CA ARG A 495 -7.48 3.24 -32.51
C ARG A 495 -7.78 4.74 -32.47
N LEU A 496 -6.90 5.60 -33.00
CA LEU A 496 -7.14 7.05 -33.07
C LEU A 496 -8.33 7.42 -33.97
N ILE A 497 -8.43 6.79 -35.14
CA ILE A 497 -9.55 6.95 -36.08
C ILE A 497 -10.85 6.51 -35.42
N TYR A 498 -10.84 5.36 -34.75
CA TYR A 498 -12.04 4.84 -34.09
C TYR A 498 -12.47 5.71 -32.90
N VAL A 499 -11.53 6.22 -32.09
CA VAL A 499 -11.82 7.23 -31.05
C VAL A 499 -12.48 8.47 -31.67
N ALA A 500 -11.95 8.97 -32.78
CA ALA A 500 -12.51 10.15 -33.44
C ALA A 500 -13.91 9.91 -34.00
N ARG A 501 -14.18 8.73 -34.59
CA ARG A 501 -15.55 8.33 -35.00
C ARG A 501 -16.51 8.33 -33.82
N LEU A 502 -16.11 7.74 -32.69
CA LEU A 502 -16.94 7.72 -31.48
C LEU A 502 -17.21 9.13 -30.94
N LYS A 503 -16.22 10.03 -30.99
CA LYS A 503 -16.40 11.43 -30.60
C LYS A 503 -17.35 12.17 -31.56
N ASN A 504 -17.23 11.97 -32.86
CA ASN A 504 -18.11 12.57 -33.87
C ASN A 504 -19.57 12.12 -33.71
N ASN A 505 -19.81 10.87 -33.32
CA ASN A 505 -21.16 10.36 -33.06
C ASN A 505 -21.80 11.00 -31.82
N ILE A 506 -21.01 11.42 -30.83
CA ILE A 506 -21.50 12.05 -29.59
C ILE A 506 -21.67 13.56 -29.78
N LYS A 507 -20.70 14.18 -30.43
CA LYS A 507 -20.66 15.61 -30.75
C LYS A 507 -20.52 15.72 -32.25
N ASN A 508 -21.64 15.98 -32.94
CA ASN A 508 -21.68 16.11 -34.39
C ASN A 508 -20.46 16.90 -34.89
N ASN A 509 -19.63 16.24 -35.70
CA ASN A 509 -18.44 16.80 -36.35
C ASN A 509 -17.33 17.32 -35.41
N TYR A 510 -17.08 16.65 -34.27
CA TYR A 510 -15.95 17.01 -33.40
C TYR A 510 -14.59 17.06 -34.13
N PHE A 511 -14.33 16.10 -35.00
CA PHE A 511 -13.18 16.04 -35.91
C PHE A 511 -13.67 16.17 -37.37
N PRO A 512 -13.01 17.00 -38.20
CA PRO A 512 -13.39 17.16 -39.59
C PRO A 512 -13.08 15.89 -40.41
N ALA A 513 -13.83 15.70 -41.50
CA ALA A 513 -13.66 14.55 -42.38
C ALA A 513 -12.29 14.54 -43.09
N SER A 514 -11.74 15.72 -43.41
CA SER A 514 -10.41 15.88 -44.01
C SER A 514 -9.31 15.25 -43.14
N PHE A 515 -9.26 15.63 -41.86
CA PHE A 515 -8.32 15.07 -40.89
C PHE A 515 -8.41 13.54 -40.81
N LEU A 516 -9.62 12.98 -40.78
CA LEU A 516 -9.82 11.53 -40.75
C LEU A 516 -9.37 10.84 -42.04
N ASN A 517 -9.54 11.49 -43.19
CA ASN A 517 -9.12 10.94 -44.48
C ASN A 517 -7.60 10.98 -44.62
N GLU A 518 -6.93 12.04 -44.14
CA GLU A 518 -5.46 12.10 -44.09
C GLU A 518 -4.88 10.98 -43.21
N LEU A 519 -5.41 10.76 -42.01
CA LEU A 519 -4.98 9.64 -41.16
C LEU A 519 -5.21 8.27 -41.81
N LYS A 520 -6.33 8.08 -42.51
CA LYS A 520 -6.57 6.84 -43.27
C LYS A 520 -5.59 6.67 -44.43
N GLY A 521 -5.22 7.75 -45.11
CA GLY A 521 -4.22 7.73 -46.18
C GLY A 521 -2.84 7.30 -45.67
N LEU A 522 -2.41 7.85 -44.54
CA LEU A 522 -1.16 7.44 -43.87
C LEU A 522 -1.19 5.96 -43.46
N LYS A 523 -2.34 5.50 -42.94
CA LYS A 523 -2.55 4.08 -42.61
C LYS A 523 -2.46 3.20 -43.85
N TYR A 524 -3.21 3.52 -44.90
CA TYR A 524 -3.24 2.75 -46.15
C TYR A 524 -1.85 2.64 -46.79
N SER A 525 -1.04 3.71 -46.71
CA SER A 525 0.34 3.71 -47.20
C SER A 525 1.23 2.67 -46.50
N LEU A 526 1.01 2.43 -45.20
CA LEU A 526 1.69 1.36 -44.46
C LEU A 526 1.18 -0.03 -44.87
N GLU A 527 -0.14 -0.21 -44.99
CA GLU A 527 -0.74 -1.50 -45.33
C GLU A 527 -0.33 -2.00 -46.72
N VAL A 528 -0.13 -1.09 -47.68
CA VAL A 528 0.29 -1.42 -49.06
C VAL A 528 1.80 -1.28 -49.25
N ASN A 529 2.55 -0.90 -48.21
CA ASN A 529 3.99 -0.64 -48.25
C ASN A 529 4.40 0.33 -49.39
N ASN A 530 3.66 1.42 -49.56
CA ASN A 530 3.84 2.37 -50.66
C ASN A 530 4.34 3.74 -50.16
N LEU A 531 5.61 4.05 -50.45
CA LEU A 531 6.25 5.33 -50.12
C LEU A 531 5.70 6.53 -50.92
N ALA A 532 5.21 6.31 -52.13
CA ALA A 532 4.77 7.38 -53.04
C ALA A 532 3.38 7.96 -52.69
N ALA A 533 2.66 7.32 -51.76
CA ALA A 533 1.32 7.72 -51.33
C ALA A 533 1.33 8.71 -50.13
N ASN A 534 2.50 9.08 -49.60
CA ASN A 534 2.66 9.96 -48.43
C ASN A 534 2.96 11.42 -48.76
#